data_AF-M2R0I0-F1
#
_entry.id   AF-M2R0I0-F1
#
_cell.length_a   1.000
_cell.length_b   1.000
_cell.length_c   1.000
_cell.angle_alpha   90.00
_cell.angle_beta   90.00
_cell.angle_gamma   90.00
#
_symmetry.space_group_name_H-M   'P 1'
#
loop_
_entity.id
_entity.type
_entity.pdbx_description
1 polymer ?
#
loop_
_entity_poly.entity_id
_entity_poly.type
_entity_poly.pdbx_seq_one_letter_code
_entity_poly.pdbx_strand_id
1 'polypeptide(L)'
;LQLCKFSFTTIHLTMRLLPAWFHVLEKHGLVKKKMPCDVATCWNSTYDMLEFAVEYRVAIDDMTMDRAMNLRKWELRDEEWVIASQLCDTLKHAMQFFSRDTPNLTRVILVMDYIDEYLSTAVTNMSIAAPICAGSSEQI
;
A
#
# COMPACT_ATOMS: atom_id res chain seq x y z
N LEU A 1 4.77 -3.65 3.42
CA LEU A 1 5.07 -2.74 2.28
C LEU A 1 5.70 -1.43 2.79
N GLN A 2 6.41 -0.66 1.96
CA GLN A 2 6.95 0.66 2.37
C GLN A 2 5.83 1.61 2.84
N LEU A 3 4.67 1.57 2.18
CA LEU A 3 3.47 2.32 2.56
C LEU A 3 3.00 2.02 3.99
N CYS A 4 3.08 0.77 4.47
CA CYS A 4 2.73 0.43 5.86
C CYS A 4 3.67 1.16 6.84
N LYS A 5 4.97 1.19 6.52
CA LYS A 5 6.00 1.84 7.34
C LYS A 5 5.83 3.36 7.33
N PHE A 6 5.47 3.94 6.18
CA PHE A 6 5.12 5.35 6.06
C PHE A 6 3.91 5.72 6.93
N SER A 7 2.81 4.97 6.78
CA SER A 7 1.55 5.20 7.53
C SER A 7 1.80 5.13 9.04
N PHE A 8 2.46 4.05 9.50
CA PHE A 8 2.81 3.88 10.91
C PHE A 8 3.71 5.01 11.42
N THR A 9 4.74 5.41 10.65
CA THR A 9 5.65 6.50 11.04
C THR A 9 4.89 7.82 11.20
N THR A 10 4.01 8.13 10.24
CA THR A 10 3.23 9.36 10.21
C THR A 10 2.22 9.44 11.35
N ILE A 11 1.58 8.32 11.70
CA ILE A 11 0.49 8.27 12.69
C ILE A 11 1.00 8.12 14.12
N HIS A 12 1.96 7.21 14.34
CA HIS A 12 2.34 6.78 15.68
C HIS A 12 3.66 7.35 16.15
N LEU A 13 4.61 7.57 15.25
CA LEU A 13 5.99 7.82 15.65
C LEU A 13 6.30 9.32 15.84
N THR A 14 5.47 10.23 15.35
CA THR A 14 5.85 11.66 15.38
C THR A 14 4.66 12.61 15.46
N MET A 15 4.54 13.30 16.59
CA MET A 15 3.59 14.42 16.77
C MET A 15 3.77 15.55 15.74
N ARG A 16 4.93 15.63 15.08
CA ARG A 16 5.22 16.60 14.01
C ARG A 16 4.70 16.17 12.64
N LEU A 17 4.69 14.88 12.34
CA LEU A 17 4.36 14.38 10.99
C LEU A 17 2.86 14.35 10.74
N LEU A 18 2.06 14.01 11.74
CA LEU A 18 0.60 13.99 11.58
C LEU A 18 0.00 15.38 11.28
N PRO A 19 0.40 16.48 11.95
CA PRO A 19 -0.01 17.82 11.54
C PRO A 19 0.49 18.21 10.15
N ALA A 20 1.74 17.85 9.81
CA ALA A 20 2.30 18.10 8.49
C ALA A 20 1.52 17.37 7.39
N TRP A 21 1.10 16.13 7.64
CA TRP A 21 0.20 15.38 6.77
C TRP A 21 -1.09 16.14 6.50
N PHE A 22 -1.79 16.60 7.54
CA PHE A 22 -3.03 17.37 7.34
C PHE A 22 -2.81 18.69 6.60
N HIS A 23 -1.65 19.34 6.76
CA HIS A 23 -1.30 20.54 6.00
C HIS A 23 -1.05 20.23 4.52
N VAL A 24 -0.36 19.14 4.21
CA VAL A 24 -0.14 18.68 2.84
C VAL A 24 -1.47 18.28 2.19
N LEU A 25 -2.37 17.61 2.92
CA LEU A 25 -3.71 17.31 2.43
C LEU A 25 -4.49 18.58 2.06
N GLU A 26 -4.42 19.61 2.90
CA GLU A 26 -5.06 20.91 2.64
C GLU A 26 -4.44 21.63 1.43
N LYS A 27 -3.10 21.59 1.31
CA LYS A 27 -2.36 22.16 0.17
C LYS A 27 -2.81 21.55 -1.16
N HIS A 28 -3.07 20.25 -1.20
CA HIS A 28 -3.52 19.53 -2.41
C HIS A 28 -5.05 19.46 -2.55
N GLY A 29 -5.82 20.11 -1.66
CA GLY A 29 -7.28 20.09 -1.70
C GLY A 29 -7.91 18.73 -1.39
N LEU A 30 -7.18 17.83 -0.73
CA LEU A 30 -7.62 16.49 -0.37
C LEU A 30 -8.41 16.50 0.95
N VAL A 31 -9.34 15.55 1.09
CA VAL A 31 -10.12 15.41 2.32
C VAL A 31 -9.20 15.01 3.47
N LYS A 32 -9.25 15.76 4.57
CA LYS A 32 -8.47 15.52 5.80
C LYS A 32 -8.85 14.18 6.43
N LYS A 33 -8.12 13.12 6.07
CA LYS A 33 -8.26 11.76 6.61
C LYS A 33 -6.90 11.24 7.06
N LYS A 34 -6.87 10.38 8.07
CA LYS A 34 -5.67 9.62 8.41
C LYS A 34 -5.52 8.47 7.42
N MET A 35 -4.30 8.19 7.01
CA MET A 35 -4.00 6.99 6.23
C MET A 35 -4.33 5.74 7.07
N PRO A 36 -4.97 4.71 6.50
CA PRO A 36 -5.10 3.44 7.18
C PRO A 36 -3.73 2.79 7.43
N CYS A 37 -3.59 2.09 8.55
CA CYS A 37 -2.46 1.19 8.78
C CYS A 37 -2.87 -0.23 8.37
N ASP A 38 -1.94 -0.94 7.75
CA ASP A 38 -2.04 -2.38 7.54
C ASP A 38 -2.01 -3.12 8.90
N VAL A 39 -2.92 -4.07 9.09
CA VAL A 39 -3.13 -4.81 10.34
C VAL A 39 -3.10 -6.30 10.03
N ALA A 40 -2.11 -7.00 10.57
CA ALA A 40 -1.86 -8.43 10.25
C ALA A 40 -3.07 -9.36 10.50
N THR A 41 -3.95 -9.01 11.45
CA THR A 41 -5.15 -9.80 11.77
C THR A 41 -6.39 -9.41 10.97
N CYS A 42 -6.32 -8.35 10.15
CA CYS A 42 -7.43 -7.88 9.33
C CYS A 42 -7.15 -8.14 7.86
N TRP A 43 -7.86 -9.12 7.29
CA TRP A 43 -7.68 -9.60 5.91
C TRP A 43 -7.86 -8.53 4.82
N ASN A 44 -8.52 -7.41 5.15
CA ASN A 44 -8.80 -6.31 4.22
C ASN A 44 -7.86 -5.11 4.38
N SER A 45 -7.08 -5.07 5.45
CA SER A 45 -6.34 -3.85 5.81
C SER A 45 -5.26 -3.46 4.78
N THR A 46 -4.66 -4.44 4.10
CA THR A 46 -3.73 -4.19 3.00
C THR A 46 -4.44 -3.55 1.81
N TYR A 47 -5.65 -4.00 1.46
CA TYR A 47 -6.47 -3.39 0.41
C TYR A 47 -6.84 -1.96 0.76
N ASP A 48 -7.39 -1.73 1.96
CA ASP A 48 -7.82 -0.41 2.41
C ASP A 48 -6.65 0.59 2.43
N MET A 49 -5.47 0.15 2.84
CA MET A 49 -4.26 0.97 2.82
C MET A 49 -3.80 1.29 1.38
N LEU A 50 -3.83 0.32 0.47
CA LEU A 50 -3.42 0.52 -0.92
C LEU A 50 -4.39 1.44 -1.67
N GLU A 51 -5.70 1.23 -1.51
CA GLU A 51 -6.74 2.08 -2.11
C GLU A 51 -6.56 3.53 -1.67
N PHE A 52 -6.39 3.76 -0.37
CA PHE A 52 -6.10 5.09 0.16
C PHE A 52 -4.77 5.65 -0.37
N ALA A 53 -3.70 4.86 -0.39
CA ALA A 53 -2.38 5.33 -0.81
C ALA A 53 -2.37 5.77 -2.28
N VAL A 54 -3.06 5.04 -3.15
CA VAL A 54 -3.18 5.39 -4.58
C VAL A 54 -3.98 6.68 -4.75
N GLU A 55 -5.09 6.84 -4.02
CA GLU A 55 -5.90 8.08 -4.05
C GLU A 55 -5.10 9.29 -3.54
N TYR A 56 -4.28 9.09 -2.50
CA TYR A 56 -3.53 10.16 -1.81
C TYR A 56 -2.06 10.26 -2.25
N ARG A 57 -1.69 9.66 -3.39
CA ARG A 57 -0.30 9.58 -3.88
C ARG A 57 0.42 10.92 -3.87
N VAL A 58 -0.21 11.98 -4.38
CA VAL A 58 0.40 13.32 -4.47
C VAL A 58 0.84 13.87 -3.10
N ALA A 59 0.09 13.57 -2.04
CA ALA A 59 0.44 13.99 -0.68
C ALA A 59 1.58 13.16 -0.10
N ILE A 60 1.61 11.86 -0.40
CA ILE A 60 2.68 10.95 0.02
C ILE A 60 4.00 11.34 -0.67
N ASP A 61 3.96 11.61 -1.97
CA ASP A 61 5.11 12.06 -2.74
C ASP A 61 5.64 13.41 -2.20
N ASP A 62 4.77 14.39 -1.92
CA ASP A 62 5.16 15.69 -1.33
C ASP A 62 5.84 15.55 0.04
N MET A 63 5.30 14.70 0.93
CA MET A 63 5.90 14.45 2.25
C MET A 63 7.21 13.67 2.21
N THR A 64 7.37 12.75 1.25
CA THR A 64 8.59 11.95 1.11
C THR A 64 9.72 12.73 0.43
N MET A 65 9.38 13.69 -0.44
CA MET A 65 10.33 14.62 -1.05
C MET A 65 10.87 15.68 -0.07
N ASP A 66 10.11 16.04 0.97
CA ASP A 66 10.56 16.98 2.00
C ASP A 66 11.67 16.38 2.90
N ARG A 67 12.89 16.87 2.72
CA ARG A 67 14.07 16.45 3.48
C ARG A 67 13.95 16.73 4.99
N ALA A 68 13.17 17.73 5.41
CA ALA A 68 12.98 18.06 6.82
C ALA A 68 12.17 16.98 7.57
N MET A 69 11.36 16.19 6.85
CA MET A 69 10.49 15.17 7.42
C MET A 69 11.20 13.83 7.64
N ASN A 70 12.36 13.60 7.01
CA ASN A 70 13.13 12.34 7.06
C ASN A 70 12.30 11.10 6.65
N LEU A 71 11.36 11.31 5.71
CA LEU A 71 10.48 10.26 5.19
C LEU A 71 10.94 9.66 3.86
N ARG A 72 11.98 10.22 3.25
CA ARG A 72 12.53 9.79 1.96
C ARG A 72 12.90 8.31 1.88
N LYS A 73 13.24 7.68 3.01
CA LYS A 73 13.49 6.23 3.08
C LYS A 73 12.26 5.36 2.76
N TRP A 74 11.07 5.95 2.75
CA TRP A 74 9.81 5.31 2.40
C TRP A 74 9.24 5.85 1.07
N GLU A 75 10.04 6.57 0.30
CA GLU A 75 9.69 7.06 -1.04
C GLU A 75 9.54 5.88 -2.00
N LEU A 76 8.38 5.80 -2.67
CA LEU A 76 8.13 4.80 -3.71
C LEU A 76 8.57 5.34 -5.06
N ARG A 77 9.29 4.53 -5.84
CA ARG A 77 9.56 4.82 -7.26
C ARG A 77 8.28 4.67 -8.08
N ASP A 78 8.26 5.28 -9.27
CA ASP A 78 7.13 5.16 -10.20
C ASP A 78 6.75 3.70 -10.51
N GLU A 79 7.75 2.83 -10.66
CA GLU A 79 7.55 1.39 -10.86
C GLU A 79 6.86 0.73 -9.67
N GLU A 80 7.21 1.13 -8.44
CA GLU A 80 6.62 0.61 -7.21
C GLU A 80 5.17 1.09 -7.05
N TRP A 81 4.86 2.30 -7.51
CA TRP A 81 3.49 2.81 -7.59
C TRP A 81 2.63 2.05 -8.60
N VAL A 82 3.20 1.64 -9.75
CA VAL A 82 2.50 0.78 -10.71
C VAL A 82 2.15 -0.57 -10.06
N ILE A 83 3.11 -1.18 -9.35
CA ILE A 83 2.89 -2.43 -8.63
C ILE A 83 1.83 -2.28 -7.54
N ALA A 84 1.90 -1.21 -6.75
CA ALA A 84 0.90 -0.94 -5.70
C ALA A 84 -0.51 -0.80 -6.28
N SER A 85 -0.64 -0.15 -7.43
CA SER A 85 -1.92 0.01 -8.13
C SER A 85 -2.45 -1.32 -8.66
N GLN A 86 -1.61 -2.12 -9.32
CA GLN A 86 -1.99 -3.46 -9.81
C GLN A 86 -2.41 -4.40 -8.68
N LEU A 87 -1.70 -4.37 -7.56
CA LEU A 87 -2.06 -5.13 -6.38
C LEU A 87 -3.40 -4.66 -5.79
N CYS A 88 -3.63 -3.35 -5.72
CA CYS A 88 -4.91 -2.78 -5.30
C CYS A 88 -6.07 -3.28 -6.15
N ASP A 89 -5.93 -3.25 -7.49
CA ASP A 89 -6.96 -3.70 -8.42
C ASP A 89 -7.24 -5.21 -8.30
N THR A 90 -6.19 -6.02 -8.11
CA THR A 90 -6.32 -7.46 -7.90
C THR A 90 -7.12 -7.77 -6.64
N LEU A 91 -6.79 -7.10 -5.54
CA LEU A 91 -7.49 -7.25 -4.27
C LEU A 91 -8.92 -6.69 -4.32
N LYS A 92 -9.17 -5.65 -5.11
CA LYS A 92 -10.52 -5.10 -5.33
C LYS A 92 -11.49 -6.13 -5.87
N HIS A 93 -11.06 -6.92 -6.86
CA HIS A 93 -11.90 -7.97 -7.44
C HIS A 93 -12.27 -9.03 -6.41
N ALA A 94 -11.30 -9.45 -5.58
CA ALA A 94 -11.54 -10.37 -4.48
C ALA A 94 -12.51 -9.76 -3.45
N MET A 95 -12.31 -8.51 -3.05
CA MET A 95 -13.16 -7.83 -2.07
C MET A 95 -14.61 -7.69 -2.54
N GLN A 96 -14.82 -7.30 -3.80
CA GLN A 96 -16.15 -7.20 -4.39
C GLN A 96 -16.87 -8.54 -4.39
N PHE A 97 -16.15 -9.64 -4.62
CA PHE A 97 -16.70 -10.99 -4.54
C PHE A 97 -17.16 -11.32 -3.13
N PHE A 98 -16.31 -11.12 -2.12
CA PHE A 98 -16.64 -11.39 -0.73
C PHE A 98 -17.72 -10.46 -0.15
N SER A 99 -17.89 -9.26 -0.71
CA SER A 99 -18.91 -8.29 -0.29
C SER A 99 -20.31 -8.62 -0.82
N ARG A 100 -20.43 -9.44 -1.89
CA ARG A 100 -21.70 -9.70 -2.59
C ARG A 100 -22.42 -10.98 -2.14
N ASP A 101 -21.73 -11.93 -1.54
CA ASP A 101 -22.25 -13.28 -1.27
C ASP A 101 -21.99 -13.73 0.17
N THR A 102 -22.76 -14.71 0.66
CA THR A 102 -22.32 -15.66 1.71
C THR A 102 -21.30 -16.60 1.06
N PRO A 103 -19.99 -16.35 1.22
CA PRO A 103 -18.98 -17.13 0.51
C PRO A 103 -19.01 -18.54 1.08
N ASN A 104 -19.30 -19.55 0.26
CA ASN A 104 -19.09 -20.92 0.68
C ASN A 104 -17.59 -21.22 0.66
N LEU A 105 -17.15 -22.12 1.54
CA LEU A 105 -15.73 -22.44 1.72
C LEU A 105 -15.03 -22.79 0.39
N THR A 106 -15.71 -23.52 -0.50
CA THR A 106 -15.18 -23.90 -1.82
C THR A 106 -14.90 -22.68 -2.70
N ARG A 107 -15.79 -21.68 -2.73
CA ARG A 107 -15.60 -20.44 -3.47
C ARG A 107 -14.47 -19.59 -2.89
N VAL A 108 -14.33 -19.56 -1.57
CA VAL A 108 -13.21 -18.85 -0.91
C VAL A 108 -11.89 -19.48 -1.32
N ILE A 109 -11.77 -20.81 -1.28
CA ILE A 109 -10.56 -21.54 -1.69
C ILE A 109 -10.21 -21.20 -3.15
N LEU A 110 -11.18 -21.25 -4.06
CA LEU A 110 -10.94 -20.93 -5.48
C LEU A 110 -10.45 -19.49 -5.70
N VAL A 111 -11.00 -18.51 -4.98
CA VAL A 111 -10.53 -17.12 -5.08
C VAL A 111 -9.11 -16.98 -4.50
N MET A 112 -8.81 -17.68 -3.40
CA MET A 112 -7.46 -17.67 -2.82
C MET A 112 -6.44 -18.33 -3.74
N ASP A 113 -6.78 -19.47 -4.34
CA ASP A 113 -5.92 -20.17 -5.31
C ASP A 113 -5.67 -19.30 -6.54
N TYR A 114 -6.70 -18.59 -7.03
CA TYR A 114 -6.55 -17.64 -8.14
C TYR A 114 -5.61 -16.48 -7.77
N ILE A 115 -5.74 -15.91 -6.57
CA ILE A 115 -4.86 -14.83 -6.12
C ILE A 115 -3.41 -15.35 -6.01
N ASP A 116 -3.20 -16.54 -5.44
CA ASP A 116 -1.89 -17.14 -5.28
C ASP A 116 -1.23 -17.45 -6.64
N GLU A 117 -1.99 -18.03 -7.58
CA GLU A 117 -1.53 -18.30 -8.95
C GLU A 117 -1.20 -17.00 -9.68
N TYR A 118 -2.05 -15.98 -9.59
CA TYR A 118 -1.83 -14.68 -10.22
C TYR A 118 -0.57 -14.01 -9.66
N LEU A 119 -0.39 -13.97 -8.34
CA LEU A 119 0.78 -13.37 -7.70
C LEU A 119 2.05 -14.15 -8.03
N SER A 120 2.01 -15.49 -8.00
CA SER A 120 3.14 -16.35 -8.36
C SER A 120 3.56 -16.17 -9.82
N THR A 121 2.58 -16.05 -10.72
CA THR A 121 2.80 -15.80 -12.15
C THR A 121 3.36 -14.40 -12.39
N ALA A 122 2.87 -13.40 -11.66
CA ALA A 122 3.31 -12.02 -11.80
C ALA A 122 4.75 -11.81 -11.29
N VAL A 123 5.16 -12.53 -10.23
CA VAL A 123 6.54 -12.55 -9.72
C VAL A 123 7.48 -13.25 -10.70
N THR A 124 7.06 -14.36 -11.32
CA THR A 124 7.91 -15.15 -12.23
C THR A 124 8.04 -14.54 -13.64
N ASN A 125 7.01 -13.86 -14.14
CA ASN A 125 7.01 -13.25 -15.47
C ASN A 125 7.67 -11.86 -15.53
N MET A 126 8.26 -11.36 -14.44
CA MET A 126 8.89 -10.03 -14.37
C MET A 126 7.94 -8.89 -14.79
N SER A 127 6.62 -9.11 -14.71
CA SER A 127 5.58 -8.10 -14.94
C SER A 127 5.26 -7.30 -13.67
N ILE A 128 5.71 -7.78 -12.51
CA ILE A 128 5.98 -6.97 -11.33
C ILE A 128 7.47 -6.65 -11.43
N ALA A 129 7.80 -5.45 -11.92
CA ALA A 129 9.17 -5.00 -12.13
C ALA A 129 10.02 -5.23 -10.88
N ALA A 130 11.32 -5.42 -11.08
CA ALA A 130 12.23 -6.13 -10.18
C ALA A 130 13.08 -5.24 -9.24
N PRO A 131 12.55 -4.65 -8.15
CA PRO A 131 13.39 -4.19 -7.06
C PRO A 131 13.28 -5.03 -5.78
N ILE A 132 12.41 -6.05 -5.71
CA ILE A 132 12.29 -6.85 -4.47
C ILE A 132 13.51 -7.74 -4.23
N CYS A 133 14.33 -8.04 -5.25
CA CYS A 133 15.50 -8.91 -5.11
C CYS A 133 16.82 -8.21 -4.72
N ALA A 134 16.88 -6.87 -4.60
CA ALA A 134 18.14 -6.15 -4.32
C ALA A 134 18.27 -5.62 -2.87
N GLY A 135 17.39 -6.03 -1.95
CA GLY A 135 17.33 -5.49 -0.57
C GLY A 135 17.81 -6.42 0.55
N SER A 136 18.45 -7.54 0.24
CA SER A 136 19.04 -8.43 1.26
C SER A 136 20.42 -8.89 0.84
N SER A 137 21.37 -7.97 0.88
CA SER A 137 22.78 -8.31 1.08
C SER A 137 23.45 -7.19 1.87
N GLU A 138 23.95 -7.60 3.04
CA GLU A 138 25.03 -6.97 3.82
C GLU A 138 24.77 -5.61 4.46
N GLN A 139 24.55 -5.60 5.78
CA GLN A 139 25.49 -4.97 6.73
C GLN A 139 25.49 -5.77 8.06
N ILE A 140 26.58 -6.50 8.28
CA ILE A 140 27.23 -6.60 9.61
C ILE A 140 28.14 -5.38 9.71
#